data_AF-A0A8H9WB96-F1
#
_entry.id   AF-A0A8H9WB96-F1
#
_cell.length_a   1.000
_cell.length_b   1.000
_cell.length_c   1.000
_cell.angle_alpha   90.00
_cell.angle_beta   90.00
_cell.angle_gamma   90.00
#
_symmetry.space_group_name_H-M   'P 1'
#
loop_
_entity.id
_entity.type
_entity.pdbx_description
1 polymer ?
#
loop_
_entity_poly.entity_id
_entity_poly.type
_entity_poly.pdbx_seq_one_letter_code
_entity_poly.pdbx_strand_id
1 'polypeptide(L)'
;MMKMEKKLSARTNFILTVVFLIFMALLLYLADRYMDSYKLRVVRLIAIYGIMAVSLNLINGITGIFSLGHAGFILIGAYTASLLTLSPEQKAMSFIIEPIVPWLANVHTDFFTATVAGGVLAAVFAFLIGWPVLRLSGDYLAIASLGFAEVIRIIALNAIRITNGPLGLKGIPEYSNIWWYYGWLFVTVLFIASLVNSSYGRALKAIREDRIAAEAMGINVFKHQLLSFVIGAFFAGVSGSLYAHWLTTIDPRTTTLGPMLTFYVLIMIVLGGLGSISGSLIGAALFAILFEWLRDLEEPFTFFGIHVPGIKGMRILVISAIFILVMIFWQRGIMGREELTWNNIYRWLFARRKGGEKK
;
A
#
# COMPACT_ATOMS: atom_id res chain seq x y z
N MET A 1 -7.16 -15.20 -39.79
CA MET A 1 -8.27 -14.23 -39.66
C MET A 1 -8.56 -14.02 -38.17
N MET A 2 -8.01 -12.95 -37.58
CA MET A 2 -8.12 -12.65 -36.15
C MET A 2 -9.58 -12.25 -35.85
N LYS A 3 -10.34 -13.09 -35.14
CA LYS A 3 -11.71 -12.76 -34.71
C LYS A 3 -11.64 -11.45 -33.94
N MET A 4 -12.19 -10.37 -34.49
CA MET A 4 -12.34 -9.11 -33.76
C MET A 4 -13.14 -9.38 -32.49
N GLU A 5 -12.45 -9.35 -31.36
CA GLU A 5 -13.06 -9.58 -30.07
C GLU A 5 -14.10 -8.48 -29.82
N LYS A 6 -15.35 -8.86 -29.55
CA LYS A 6 -16.38 -7.90 -29.17
C LYS A 6 -15.94 -7.16 -27.90
N LYS A 7 -15.56 -5.89 -28.05
CA LYS A 7 -15.38 -4.95 -26.94
C LYS A 7 -16.72 -4.32 -26.61
N LEU A 8 -17.04 -4.18 -25.32
CA LEU A 8 -18.20 -3.43 -24.86
C LEU A 8 -18.06 -1.96 -25.34
N SER A 9 -19.20 -1.34 -25.64
CA SER A 9 -19.24 0.08 -25.98
C SER A 9 -18.70 0.94 -24.82
N ALA A 10 -18.08 2.06 -25.13
CA ALA A 10 -17.58 3.01 -24.13
C ALA A 10 -18.70 3.47 -23.18
N ARG A 11 -19.92 3.66 -23.70
CA ARG A 11 -21.11 4.00 -22.89
C ARG A 11 -21.45 2.90 -21.89
N THR A 12 -21.38 1.63 -22.32
CA THR A 12 -21.66 0.48 -21.44
C THR A 12 -20.61 0.34 -20.34
N ASN A 13 -19.33 0.52 -20.67
CA ASN A 13 -18.26 0.49 -19.67
C ASN A 13 -18.41 1.61 -18.64
N PHE A 14 -18.78 2.81 -19.08
CA PHE A 14 -19.03 3.94 -18.18
C PHE A 14 -20.19 3.64 -17.22
N ILE A 15 -21.33 3.17 -17.74
CA ILE A 15 -22.50 2.82 -16.91
C ILE A 15 -22.14 1.73 -15.89
N LEU A 16 -21.45 0.67 -16.32
CA LEU A 16 -21.04 -0.42 -15.43
C LEU A 16 -20.10 0.07 -14.31
N THR A 17 -19.16 0.96 -14.62
CA THR A 17 -18.28 1.57 -13.61
C THR A 17 -19.07 2.41 -12.62
N VAL A 18 -20.01 3.25 -13.08
CA VAL A 18 -20.85 4.06 -12.18
C VAL A 18 -21.71 3.17 -11.28
N VAL A 19 -22.34 2.13 -11.84
CA VAL A 19 -23.13 1.16 -11.06
C VAL A 19 -22.26 0.45 -10.03
N PHE A 20 -21.04 0.05 -10.39
CA PHE A 20 -20.10 -0.57 -9.45
C PHE A 20 -19.68 0.37 -8.32
N LEU A 21 -19.44 1.65 -8.61
CA LEU A 21 -19.10 2.63 -7.58
C LEU A 21 -20.27 2.88 -6.62
N ILE A 22 -21.50 2.97 -7.14
CA ILE A 22 -22.70 3.09 -6.31
C ILE A 22 -22.88 1.83 -5.44
N PHE A 23 -22.70 0.65 -6.02
CA PHE A 23 -22.76 -0.61 -5.29
C PHE A 23 -21.71 -0.68 -4.18
N MET A 24 -20.47 -0.28 -4.47
CA MET A 24 -19.40 -0.24 -3.47
C MET A 24 -19.71 0.76 -2.35
N ALA A 25 -20.21 1.97 -2.69
CA ALA A 25 -20.60 2.96 -1.70
C ALA A 25 -21.75 2.46 -0.81
N LEU A 26 -22.74 1.77 -1.39
CA LEU A 26 -23.81 1.11 -0.64
C LEU A 26 -23.25 0.04 0.30
N LEU A 27 -22.32 -0.80 -0.17
CA LEU A 27 -21.67 -1.83 0.65
C LEU A 27 -20.94 -1.20 1.84
N LEU A 28 -20.17 -0.13 1.62
CA LEU A 28 -19.48 0.59 2.70
C LEU A 28 -20.45 1.23 3.68
N TYR A 29 -21.56 1.80 3.21
CA TYR A 29 -22.60 2.34 4.08
C TYR A 29 -23.26 1.25 4.93
N LEU A 30 -23.56 0.10 4.34
CA LEU A 30 -24.10 -1.06 5.09
C LEU A 30 -23.06 -1.61 6.08
N ALA A 31 -21.79 -1.66 5.70
CA ALA A 31 -20.70 -2.09 6.57
C ALA A 31 -20.62 -1.20 7.81
N ASP A 32 -20.59 0.13 7.62
CA ASP A 32 -20.52 1.11 8.71
C ASP A 32 -21.70 0.99 9.70
N ARG A 33 -22.89 0.64 9.20
CA ARG A 33 -24.12 0.57 10.01
C ARG A 33 -24.34 -0.77 10.72
N TYR A 34 -23.90 -1.89 10.12
CA TYR A 34 -24.27 -3.23 10.57
C TYR A 34 -23.09 -4.09 11.02
N MET A 35 -21.84 -3.75 10.69
CA MET A 35 -20.70 -4.54 11.13
C MET A 35 -20.26 -4.17 12.55
N ASP A 36 -19.77 -5.17 13.28
CA ASP A 36 -19.10 -4.96 14.55
C ASP A 36 -17.76 -4.22 14.39
N SER A 37 -17.27 -3.62 15.47
CA SER A 37 -16.03 -2.85 15.48
C SER A 37 -14.81 -3.66 15.04
N TYR A 38 -14.82 -4.97 15.28
CA TYR A 38 -13.74 -5.86 14.89
C TYR A 38 -13.66 -6.05 13.37
N LYS A 39 -14.78 -6.36 12.72
CA LYS A 39 -14.86 -6.50 11.26
C LYS A 39 -14.61 -5.16 10.57
N LEU A 40 -15.12 -4.06 11.12
CA LEU A 40 -14.79 -2.71 10.61
C LEU A 40 -13.29 -2.44 10.64
N ARG A 41 -12.59 -2.90 11.69
CA ARG A 41 -11.13 -2.76 11.77
C ARG A 41 -10.42 -3.46 10.61
N VAL A 42 -10.84 -4.67 10.24
CA VAL A 42 -10.30 -5.43 9.10
C VAL A 42 -10.63 -4.74 7.77
N VAL A 43 -11.87 -4.30 7.59
CA VAL A 43 -12.32 -3.60 6.37
C VAL A 43 -11.51 -2.32 6.13
N ARG A 44 -11.25 -1.53 7.19
CA ARG A 44 -10.38 -0.34 7.11
C ARG A 44 -8.94 -0.72 6.74
N LEU A 45 -8.43 -1.82 7.30
CA LEU A 45 -7.07 -2.31 7.03
C LEU A 45 -6.91 -2.76 5.57
N ILE A 46 -7.93 -3.37 4.97
CA ILE A 46 -7.94 -3.72 3.53
C ILE A 46 -7.68 -2.48 2.68
N ALA A 47 -8.32 -1.35 2.98
CA ALA A 47 -8.13 -0.11 2.23
C ALA A 47 -6.72 0.47 2.42
N ILE A 48 -6.20 0.47 3.65
CA ILE A 48 -4.83 0.95 3.92
C ILE A 48 -3.79 0.11 3.18
N TYR A 49 -3.88 -1.22 3.29
CA TYR A 49 -3.00 -2.15 2.58
C TYR A 49 -3.18 -2.06 1.06
N GLY A 50 -4.39 -1.77 0.57
CA GLY A 50 -4.64 -1.50 -0.83
C GLY A 50 -3.85 -0.29 -1.35
N ILE A 51 -3.81 0.82 -0.60
CA ILE A 51 -3.02 2.02 -0.97
C ILE A 51 -1.53 1.68 -0.95
N MET A 52 -1.06 0.97 0.08
CA MET A 52 0.35 0.53 0.18
C MET A 52 0.73 -0.37 -1.00
N ALA A 53 -0.09 -1.36 -1.32
CA ALA A 53 0.15 -2.33 -2.39
C ALA A 53 0.13 -1.66 -3.76
N VAL A 54 -0.88 -0.83 -4.07
CA VAL A 54 -0.96 -0.15 -5.38
C VAL A 54 0.20 0.84 -5.57
N SER A 55 0.60 1.57 -4.52
CA SER A 55 1.73 2.50 -4.58
C SER A 55 3.08 1.78 -4.75
N LEU A 56 3.30 0.65 -4.07
CA LEU A 56 4.51 -0.15 -4.28
C LEU A 56 4.49 -0.86 -5.64
N ASN A 57 3.32 -1.30 -6.11
CA ASN A 57 3.17 -1.91 -7.42
C ASN A 57 3.49 -0.95 -8.57
N LEU A 58 3.26 0.36 -8.41
CA LEU A 58 3.71 1.37 -9.36
C LEU A 58 5.24 1.35 -9.53
N ILE A 59 5.96 1.25 -8.42
CA ILE A 59 7.44 1.24 -8.37
C ILE A 59 7.95 -0.12 -8.88
N ASN A 60 7.60 -1.20 -8.18
CA ASN A 60 8.21 -2.51 -8.40
C ASN A 60 7.57 -3.25 -9.59
N GLY A 61 6.24 -3.22 -9.71
CA GLY A 61 5.51 -4.00 -10.71
C GLY A 61 5.42 -3.33 -12.07
N ILE A 62 5.09 -2.03 -12.11
CA ILE A 62 4.84 -1.29 -13.36
C ILE A 62 6.15 -0.71 -13.93
N THR A 63 6.97 -0.07 -13.10
CA THR A 63 8.25 0.52 -13.54
C THR A 63 9.37 -0.52 -13.61
N GLY A 64 9.28 -1.60 -12.84
CA GLY A 64 10.28 -2.67 -12.84
C GLY A 64 11.51 -2.41 -11.97
N ILE A 65 11.46 -1.41 -11.10
CA ILE A 65 12.56 -1.12 -10.17
C ILE A 65 12.30 -1.81 -8.85
N PHE A 66 13.11 -2.80 -8.48
CA PHE A 66 12.93 -3.53 -7.23
C PHE A 66 13.41 -2.68 -6.04
N SER A 67 12.48 -1.95 -5.43
CA SER A 67 12.71 -1.12 -4.24
C SER A 67 12.11 -1.75 -2.99
N LEU A 68 12.86 -1.65 -1.89
CA LEU A 68 12.48 -2.12 -0.55
C LEU A 68 12.33 -0.96 0.46
N GLY A 69 12.39 0.29 -0.01
CA GLY A 69 12.36 1.48 0.85
C GLY A 69 10.97 1.95 1.30
N HIS A 70 9.89 1.29 0.88
CA HIS A 70 8.51 1.78 1.01
C HIS A 70 8.10 2.12 2.46
N ALA A 71 8.50 1.28 3.43
CA ALA A 71 8.24 1.49 4.85
C ALA A 71 8.77 2.83 5.38
N GLY A 72 9.91 3.34 4.86
CA GLY A 72 10.44 4.63 5.26
C GLY A 72 9.50 5.79 4.89
N PHE A 73 8.88 5.73 3.71
CA PHE A 73 7.92 6.75 3.28
C PHE A 73 6.60 6.66 4.05
N ILE A 74 6.15 5.44 4.35
CA ILE A 74 5.00 5.20 5.24
C ILE A 74 5.28 5.81 6.62
N LEU A 75 6.47 5.60 7.18
CA LEU A 75 6.88 6.14 8.48
C LEU A 75 6.88 7.68 8.48
N ILE A 76 7.40 8.32 7.44
CA ILE A 76 7.38 9.78 7.29
C ILE A 76 5.93 10.30 7.29
N GLY A 77 5.05 9.70 6.48
CA GLY A 77 3.65 10.11 6.40
C GLY A 77 2.89 9.90 7.72
N ALA A 78 3.14 8.79 8.40
CA ALA A 78 2.57 8.46 9.70
C ALA A 78 2.95 9.50 10.77
N TYR A 79 4.24 9.81 10.90
CA TYR A 79 4.70 10.83 11.87
C TYR A 79 4.20 12.22 11.53
N THR A 80 4.29 12.62 10.26
CA THR A 80 3.87 13.95 9.82
C THR A 80 2.40 14.18 10.12
N ALA A 81 1.54 13.25 9.73
CA ALA A 81 0.11 13.41 9.96
C ALA A 81 -0.23 13.38 11.46
N SER A 82 0.36 12.45 12.22
CA SER A 82 0.12 12.35 13.67
C SER A 82 0.56 13.60 14.42
N LEU A 83 1.71 14.17 14.06
CA LEU A 83 2.20 15.41 14.67
C LEU A 83 1.36 16.63 14.28
N LEU A 84 0.69 16.60 13.13
CA LEU A 84 -0.18 17.70 12.70
C LEU A 84 -1.61 17.57 13.26
N THR A 85 -2.07 16.36 13.60
CA THR A 85 -3.42 16.14 14.15
C THR A 85 -3.50 16.06 15.67
N LEU A 86 -2.39 15.79 16.37
CA LEU A 86 -2.37 15.85 17.84
C LEU A 86 -2.56 17.29 18.32
N SER A 87 -3.43 17.47 19.31
CA SER A 87 -3.62 18.78 19.95
C SER A 87 -2.36 19.23 20.70
N PRO A 88 -2.15 20.54 20.91
CA PRO A 88 -1.02 21.04 21.70
C PRO A 88 -0.94 20.40 23.10
N GLU A 89 -2.08 20.14 23.73
CA GLU A 89 -2.17 19.46 25.03
C GLU A 89 -1.74 17.99 24.93
N GLN A 90 -2.23 17.27 23.91
CA GLN A 90 -1.85 15.87 23.68
C GLN A 90 -0.35 15.73 23.37
N LYS A 91 0.23 16.70 22.67
CA LYS A 91 1.68 16.77 22.44
C LYS A 91 2.43 16.99 23.74
N ALA A 92 2.01 17.96 24.56
CA ALA A 92 2.63 18.19 25.87
C ALA A 92 2.59 16.94 26.77
N MET A 93 1.49 16.17 26.71
CA MET A 93 1.36 14.90 27.45
C MET A 93 2.22 13.77 26.88
N SER A 94 2.45 13.74 25.56
CA SER A 94 3.22 12.68 24.91
C SER A 94 4.73 12.85 25.11
N PHE A 95 5.22 14.10 25.08
CA PHE A 95 6.64 14.44 25.15
C PHE A 95 7.11 14.67 26.59
N ILE A 96 7.27 13.57 27.35
CA ILE A 96 7.59 13.60 28.79
C ILE A 96 9.09 13.77 29.06
N ILE A 97 9.96 13.18 28.21
CA ILE A 97 11.42 13.16 28.44
C ILE A 97 12.05 14.50 28.03
N GLU A 98 11.79 14.93 26.80
CA GLU A 98 12.28 16.20 26.28
C GLU A 98 11.13 16.97 25.65
N PRO A 99 11.07 18.31 25.85
CA PRO A 99 10.03 19.12 25.25
C PRO A 99 10.15 19.11 23.73
N ILE A 100 9.00 18.99 23.07
CA ILE A 100 8.87 19.12 21.63
C ILE A 100 9.45 20.46 21.16
N VAL A 101 9.96 20.49 19.93
CA VAL A 101 10.46 21.74 19.33
C VAL A 101 9.37 22.84 19.33
N PRO A 102 9.68 24.08 19.74
CA PRO A 102 8.66 25.12 19.97
C PRO A 102 7.79 25.43 18.75
N TRP A 103 8.37 25.38 17.55
CA TRP A 103 7.64 25.65 16.30
C TRP A 103 6.62 24.55 15.95
N LEU A 104 6.75 23.34 16.50
CA LEU A 104 5.83 22.22 16.25
C LEU A 104 4.82 22.03 17.39
N ALA A 105 5.10 22.59 18.57
CA ALA A 105 4.29 22.45 19.77
C ALA A 105 2.83 22.91 19.54
N ASN A 106 2.65 24.06 18.88
CA ASN A 106 1.34 24.71 18.73
C ASN A 106 0.68 24.43 17.37
N VAL A 107 1.34 23.70 16.47
CA VAL A 107 0.79 23.43 15.14
C VAL A 107 -0.30 22.37 15.26
N HIS A 108 -1.50 22.65 14.78
CA HIS A 108 -2.58 21.68 14.72
C HIS A 108 -3.42 21.96 13.46
N THR A 109 -3.70 20.93 12.68
CA THR A 109 -4.44 21.02 11.42
C THR A 109 -5.46 19.91 11.31
N ASP A 110 -6.42 20.07 10.40
CA ASP A 110 -7.39 19.02 10.09
C ASP A 110 -6.72 17.76 9.51
N PHE A 111 -7.43 16.63 9.61
CA PHE A 111 -6.93 15.33 9.17
C PHE A 111 -6.60 15.27 7.66
N PHE A 112 -7.37 15.97 6.82
CA PHE A 112 -7.14 15.94 5.38
C PHE A 112 -5.84 16.67 5.02
N THR A 113 -5.66 17.89 5.53
CA THR A 113 -4.44 18.68 5.34
C THR A 113 -3.23 17.96 5.91
N ALA A 114 -3.34 17.36 7.10
CA ALA A 114 -2.28 16.55 7.71
C ALA A 114 -1.88 15.34 6.85
N THR A 115 -2.86 14.65 6.26
CA THR A 115 -2.63 13.50 5.38
C THR A 115 -1.94 13.91 4.07
N VAL A 116 -2.40 15.00 3.44
CA VAL A 116 -1.76 15.54 2.23
C VAL A 116 -0.34 15.99 2.54
N ALA A 117 -0.12 16.70 3.65
CA ALA A 117 1.20 17.13 4.08
C ALA A 117 2.14 15.94 4.33
N GLY A 118 1.64 14.86 4.94
CA GLY A 118 2.40 13.61 5.10
C GLY A 118 2.79 12.96 3.78
N GLY A 119 1.88 12.91 2.81
CA GLY A 119 2.18 12.45 1.46
C GLY A 119 3.21 13.34 0.75
N VAL A 120 3.06 14.66 0.81
CA VAL A 120 3.99 15.61 0.20
C VAL A 120 5.38 15.49 0.81
N LEU A 121 5.49 15.41 2.14
CA LEU A 121 6.78 15.26 2.80
C LEU A 121 7.45 13.94 2.40
N ALA A 122 6.71 12.84 2.35
CA ALA A 122 7.21 11.56 1.85
C ALA A 122 7.72 11.67 0.40
N ALA A 123 7.00 12.39 -0.47
CA ALA A 123 7.40 12.65 -1.85
C ALA A 123 8.69 13.48 -1.96
N VAL A 124 8.85 14.51 -1.10
CA VAL A 124 10.06 15.33 -1.03
C VAL A 124 11.27 14.48 -0.63
N PHE A 125 11.14 13.67 0.43
CA PHE A 125 12.21 12.76 0.84
C PHE A 125 12.51 11.70 -0.23
N ALA A 126 11.48 11.19 -0.92
CA ALA A 126 11.66 10.26 -2.02
C ALA A 126 12.39 10.90 -3.22
N PHE A 127 12.18 12.18 -3.49
CA PHE A 127 12.94 12.89 -4.52
C PHE A 127 14.42 13.02 -4.12
N LEU A 128 14.67 13.44 -2.88
CA LEU A 128 16.03 13.62 -2.35
C LEU A 128 16.82 12.30 -2.31
N ILE A 129 16.18 11.22 -1.88
CA ILE A 129 16.78 9.89 -1.76
C ILE A 129 16.80 9.17 -3.12
N GLY A 130 15.75 9.30 -3.92
CA GLY A 130 15.64 8.66 -5.23
C GLY A 130 16.74 9.13 -6.18
N TRP A 131 17.19 10.37 -6.05
CA TRP A 131 18.24 10.92 -6.92
C TRP A 131 19.57 10.13 -6.89
N PRO A 132 20.19 9.85 -5.73
CA PRO A 132 21.37 9.00 -5.66
C PRO A 132 21.02 7.51 -5.84
N VAL A 133 19.89 7.06 -5.31
CA VAL A 133 19.53 5.62 -5.25
C VAL A 133 19.24 5.03 -6.62
N LEU A 134 18.54 5.76 -7.48
CA LEU A 134 18.16 5.29 -8.83
C LEU A 134 19.34 5.26 -9.82
N ARG A 135 20.55 5.65 -9.38
CA ARG A 135 21.79 5.40 -10.13
C ARG A 135 22.24 3.95 -10.02
N LEU A 136 21.79 3.24 -8.98
CA LEU A 136 22.04 1.82 -8.78
C LEU A 136 21.04 0.98 -9.59
N SER A 137 21.41 -0.27 -9.86
CA SER A 137 20.58 -1.20 -10.63
C SER A 137 20.51 -2.57 -9.96
N GLY A 138 19.41 -3.29 -10.20
CA GLY A 138 19.21 -4.64 -9.67
C GLY A 138 19.20 -4.68 -8.15
N ASP A 139 19.90 -5.66 -7.58
CA ASP A 139 19.89 -5.91 -6.14
C ASP A 139 20.52 -4.78 -5.32
N TYR A 140 21.48 -4.05 -5.90
CA TYR A 140 22.08 -2.88 -5.25
C TYR A 140 21.06 -1.78 -4.96
N LEU A 141 20.10 -1.58 -5.86
CA LEU A 141 19.01 -0.62 -5.66
C LEU A 141 18.11 -1.05 -4.48
N ALA A 142 17.82 -2.35 -4.40
CA ALA A 142 17.00 -2.93 -3.34
C ALA A 142 17.67 -2.79 -1.96
N ILE A 143 18.95 -3.15 -1.85
CA ILE A 143 19.74 -3.03 -0.62
C ILE A 143 19.84 -1.57 -0.19
N ALA A 144 20.16 -0.66 -1.12
CA ALA A 144 20.26 0.77 -0.83
C ALA A 144 18.93 1.32 -0.32
N SER A 145 17.82 1.07 -1.03
CA SER A 145 16.50 1.57 -0.64
C SER A 145 16.03 1.04 0.73
N LEU A 146 16.32 -0.23 1.06
CA LEU A 146 16.10 -0.77 2.41
C LEU A 146 16.94 -0.02 3.45
N GLY A 147 18.21 0.22 3.16
CA GLY A 147 19.09 1.03 4.00
C GLY A 147 18.54 2.42 4.27
N PHE A 148 17.97 3.08 3.26
CA PHE A 148 17.33 4.40 3.45
C PHE A 148 16.09 4.35 4.34
N ALA A 149 15.23 3.33 4.20
CA ALA A 149 14.11 3.15 5.12
C ALA A 149 14.59 2.97 6.56
N GLU A 150 15.68 2.24 6.76
CA GLU A 150 16.30 2.04 8.07
C GLU A 150 16.94 3.32 8.61
N VAL A 151 17.59 4.13 7.76
CA VAL A 151 18.11 5.46 8.16
C VAL A 151 16.98 6.37 8.64
N ILE A 152 15.85 6.43 7.92
CA ILE A 152 14.68 7.22 8.34
C ILE A 152 14.17 6.73 9.70
N ARG A 153 14.12 5.41 9.91
CA ARG A 153 13.72 4.81 11.19
C ARG A 153 14.68 5.17 12.32
N ILE A 154 15.99 5.11 12.08
CA ILE A 154 17.02 5.49 13.06
C ILE A 154 16.93 6.99 13.38
N ILE A 155 16.70 7.85 12.39
CA ILE A 155 16.44 9.27 12.62
C ILE A 155 15.21 9.45 13.51
N ALA A 156 14.11 8.74 13.22
CA ALA A 156 12.91 8.79 14.05
C ALA A 156 13.11 8.24 15.47
N LEU A 157 14.04 7.31 15.70
CA LEU A 157 14.39 6.85 17.05
C LEU A 157 15.21 7.87 17.83
N ASN A 158 16.11 8.60 17.15
CA ASN A 158 17.03 9.53 17.80
C ASN A 158 16.50 10.96 17.87
N ALA A 159 15.50 11.33 17.05
CA ALA A 159 14.88 12.65 17.04
C ALA A 159 13.85 12.83 18.17
N ILE A 160 14.28 12.64 19.42
CA ILE A 160 13.42 12.62 20.63
C ILE A 160 12.49 13.84 20.67
N ARG A 161 13.00 15.04 20.35
CA ARG A 161 12.24 16.31 20.36
C ARG A 161 11.24 16.49 19.23
N ILE A 162 11.19 15.59 18.25
CA ILE A 162 10.30 15.68 17.08
C ILE A 162 9.35 14.48 17.04
N THR A 163 9.85 13.26 17.23
CA THR A 163 9.10 12.01 17.07
C THR A 163 8.81 11.30 18.39
N ASN A 164 9.26 11.85 19.52
CA ASN A 164 9.26 11.20 20.83
C ASN A 164 10.10 9.92 20.89
N GLY A 165 11.02 9.75 19.94
CA GLY A 165 12.03 8.68 19.91
C GLY A 165 11.42 7.28 20.07
N PRO A 166 11.97 6.41 20.94
CA PRO A 166 11.49 5.04 21.15
C PRO A 166 10.10 4.93 21.79
N LEU A 167 9.61 5.99 22.45
CA LEU A 167 8.28 6.00 23.07
C LEU A 167 7.16 6.12 22.04
N GLY A 168 7.47 6.72 20.89
CA GLY A 168 6.51 6.98 19.83
C GLY A 168 5.42 7.97 20.23
N LEU A 169 4.42 8.13 19.37
CA LEU A 169 3.24 8.97 19.63
C LEU A 169 2.05 8.09 19.94
N LYS A 170 1.32 8.42 21.01
CA LYS A 170 0.15 7.67 21.49
C LYS A 170 -1.04 8.60 21.60
N GLY A 171 -2.25 8.02 21.58
CA GLY A 171 -3.48 8.80 21.69
C GLY A 171 -3.75 9.66 20.46
N ILE A 172 -3.31 9.21 19.29
CA ILE A 172 -3.62 9.87 18.02
C ILE A 172 -5.14 9.80 17.82
N PRO A 173 -5.82 10.94 17.58
CA PRO A 173 -7.27 10.95 17.42
C PRO A 173 -7.73 10.07 16.25
N GLU A 174 -8.78 9.27 16.45
CA GLU A 174 -9.34 8.42 15.39
C GLU A 174 -10.28 9.23 14.47
N TYR A 175 -9.74 10.23 13.77
CA TYR A 175 -10.52 11.05 12.82
C TYR A 175 -10.93 10.29 11.54
N SER A 176 -10.24 9.19 11.22
CA SER A 176 -10.43 8.42 10.00
C SER A 176 -11.58 7.40 10.14
N ASN A 177 -12.73 7.75 9.57
CA ASN A 177 -13.87 6.87 9.32
C ASN A 177 -13.69 6.01 8.05
N ILE A 178 -14.60 5.07 7.79
CA ILE A 178 -14.55 4.18 6.63
C ILE A 178 -14.44 4.94 5.29
N TRP A 179 -15.08 6.11 5.19
CA TRP A 179 -15.08 6.96 4.00
C TRP A 179 -13.72 7.58 3.72
N TRP A 180 -12.96 7.95 4.76
CA TRP A 180 -11.59 8.43 4.59
C TRP A 180 -10.67 7.35 4.00
N TYR A 181 -10.71 6.12 4.53
CA TYR A 181 -9.85 5.04 4.03
C TYR A 181 -10.17 4.66 2.57
N TYR A 182 -11.45 4.45 2.25
CA TYR A 182 -11.85 4.07 0.89
C TYR A 182 -11.84 5.24 -0.09
N GLY A 183 -12.03 6.48 0.38
CA GLY A 183 -11.89 7.68 -0.43
C GLY A 183 -10.45 7.86 -0.91
N TRP A 184 -9.47 7.75 -0.01
CA TRP A 184 -8.06 7.78 -0.38
C TRP A 184 -7.63 6.58 -1.24
N LEU A 185 -8.19 5.39 -0.99
CA LEU A 185 -7.98 4.23 -1.86
C LEU A 185 -8.48 4.51 -3.27
N PHE A 186 -9.69 5.06 -3.41
CA PHE A 186 -10.28 5.41 -4.69
C PHE A 186 -9.41 6.44 -5.44
N VAL A 187 -8.99 7.52 -4.76
CA VAL A 187 -8.09 8.54 -5.33
C VAL A 187 -6.77 7.92 -5.80
N THR A 188 -6.18 7.04 -4.97
CA THR A 188 -4.92 6.34 -5.29
C THR A 188 -5.06 5.49 -6.55
N VAL A 189 -6.10 4.66 -6.62
CA VAL A 189 -6.36 3.77 -7.75
C VAL A 189 -6.66 4.59 -9.01
N LEU A 190 -7.49 5.62 -8.92
CA LEU A 190 -7.84 6.47 -10.06
C LEU A 190 -6.61 7.19 -10.61
N PHE A 191 -5.79 7.79 -9.73
CA PHE A 191 -4.60 8.51 -10.13
C PHE A 191 -3.56 7.58 -10.77
N ILE A 192 -3.26 6.45 -10.12
CA ILE A 192 -2.25 5.50 -10.61
C ILE A 192 -2.74 4.82 -11.90
N ALA A 193 -4.01 4.41 -11.99
CA ALA A 193 -4.56 3.85 -13.22
C ALA A 193 -4.52 4.86 -14.38
N SER A 194 -4.81 6.14 -14.11
CA SER A 194 -4.69 7.20 -15.12
C SER A 194 -3.24 7.36 -15.59
N LEU A 195 -2.27 7.41 -14.66
CA LEU A 195 -0.84 7.51 -14.97
C LEU A 195 -0.37 6.32 -15.81
N VAL A 196 -0.75 5.10 -15.44
CA VAL A 196 -0.35 3.84 -16.11
C VAL A 196 -0.90 3.72 -17.53
N ASN A 197 -2.06 4.33 -17.80
CA ASN A 197 -2.67 4.37 -19.12
C ASN A 197 -2.23 5.57 -19.98
N SER A 198 -1.50 6.52 -19.39
CA SER A 198 -0.95 7.70 -20.09
C SER A 198 0.32 7.39 -20.90
N SER A 199 0.88 8.42 -21.56
CA SER A 199 2.19 8.33 -22.22
C SER A 199 3.32 7.99 -21.25
N TYR A 200 3.31 8.58 -20.05
CA TYR A 200 4.27 8.25 -18.99
C TYR A 200 4.20 6.78 -18.61
N GLY A 201 2.99 6.23 -18.47
CA GLY A 201 2.79 4.81 -18.16
C GLY A 201 3.33 3.87 -19.23
N ARG A 202 3.23 4.23 -20.52
CA ARG A 202 3.86 3.48 -21.61
C ARG A 202 5.38 3.50 -21.51
N ALA A 203 5.98 4.64 -21.18
CA ALA A 203 7.41 4.76 -20.95
C ALA A 203 7.86 3.91 -19.75
N LEU A 204 7.12 3.92 -18.63
CA LEU A 204 7.41 3.09 -17.46
C LEU A 204 7.39 1.59 -17.80
N LYS A 205 6.39 1.14 -18.56
CA LYS A 205 6.31 -0.24 -19.03
C LYS A 205 7.47 -0.60 -19.97
N ALA A 206 7.87 0.30 -20.87
CA ALA A 206 9.01 0.07 -21.74
C ALA A 206 10.32 -0.08 -20.94
N ILE A 207 10.55 0.78 -19.94
CA ILE A 207 11.69 0.72 -19.02
C ILE A 207 11.74 -0.63 -18.28
N ARG A 208 10.58 -1.14 -17.85
CA ARG A 208 10.48 -2.44 -17.18
C ARG A 208 10.89 -3.61 -18.08
N GLU A 209 10.47 -3.61 -19.34
CA GLU A 209 10.76 -4.75 -20.24
C GLU A 209 12.24 -4.76 -20.64
N ASP A 210 12.80 -3.61 -21.03
CA ASP A 210 14.24 -3.47 -21.29
C ASP A 210 14.68 -2.02 -21.12
N ARG A 211 15.50 -1.78 -20.10
CA ARG A 211 16.04 -0.46 -19.78
C ARG A 211 16.93 0.09 -20.90
N ILE A 212 17.82 -0.73 -21.45
CA ILE A 212 18.80 -0.31 -22.46
C ILE A 212 18.08 0.02 -23.76
N ALA A 213 17.12 -0.82 -24.16
CA ALA A 213 16.30 -0.56 -25.35
C ALA A 213 15.44 0.71 -25.18
N ALA A 214 14.82 0.92 -24.02
CA ALA A 214 14.05 2.13 -23.75
C ALA A 214 14.91 3.41 -23.87
N GLU A 215 16.14 3.36 -23.34
CA GLU A 215 17.10 4.46 -23.42
C GLU A 215 17.55 4.74 -24.87
N ALA A 216 17.81 3.68 -25.65
CA ALA A 216 18.13 3.80 -27.07
C ALA A 216 16.99 4.41 -27.91
N MET A 217 15.73 4.23 -27.47
CA MET A 217 14.55 4.85 -28.07
C MET A 217 14.30 6.30 -27.60
N GLY A 218 15.24 6.90 -26.86
CA GLY A 218 15.18 8.29 -26.39
C GLY A 218 14.35 8.52 -25.14
N ILE A 219 13.94 7.46 -24.43
CA ILE A 219 13.24 7.60 -23.15
C ILE A 219 14.26 7.96 -22.07
N ASN A 220 14.06 9.10 -21.39
CA ASN A 220 14.87 9.42 -20.21
C ASN A 220 14.46 8.52 -19.04
N VAL A 221 15.17 7.39 -18.88
CA VAL A 221 14.89 6.35 -17.88
C VAL A 221 14.87 6.93 -16.47
N PHE A 222 15.91 7.68 -16.11
CA PHE A 222 16.08 8.22 -14.76
C PHE A 222 14.90 9.14 -14.36
N LYS A 223 14.49 10.06 -15.24
CA LYS A 223 13.35 10.96 -14.95
C LYS A 223 12.05 10.19 -14.71
N HIS A 224 11.79 9.15 -15.51
CA HIS A 224 10.56 8.35 -15.38
C HIS A 224 10.59 7.48 -14.12
N GLN A 225 11.73 6.86 -13.80
CA GLN A 225 11.91 6.10 -12.56
C GLN A 225 11.78 7.00 -11.32
N LEU A 226 12.38 8.19 -11.35
CA LEU A 226 12.28 9.15 -10.26
C LEU A 226 10.83 9.63 -10.08
N LEU A 227 10.12 9.90 -11.17
CA LEU A 227 8.70 10.26 -11.13
C LEU A 227 7.85 9.16 -10.49
N SER A 228 8.00 7.91 -10.91
CA SER A 228 7.22 6.81 -10.34
C SER A 228 7.56 6.54 -8.88
N PHE A 229 8.84 6.71 -8.50
CA PHE A 229 9.30 6.62 -7.12
C PHE A 229 8.69 7.70 -6.22
N VAL A 230 8.69 8.96 -6.65
CA VAL A 230 8.11 10.09 -5.91
C VAL A 230 6.60 9.95 -5.76
N ILE A 231 5.89 9.58 -6.82
CA ILE A 231 4.43 9.36 -6.79
C ILE A 231 4.09 8.16 -5.89
N GLY A 232 4.84 7.06 -6.00
CA GLY A 232 4.66 5.90 -5.14
C GLY A 232 4.88 6.25 -3.66
N ALA A 233 5.92 7.03 -3.35
CA ALA A 233 6.19 7.49 -2.00
C ALA A 233 5.13 8.46 -1.44
N PHE A 234 4.54 9.32 -2.29
CA PHE A 234 3.41 10.17 -1.88
C PHE A 234 2.25 9.32 -1.32
N PHE A 235 1.80 8.33 -2.09
CA PHE A 235 0.69 7.46 -1.67
C PHE A 235 1.11 6.51 -0.53
N ALA A 236 2.38 6.12 -0.45
CA ALA A 236 2.92 5.43 0.71
C ALA A 236 2.79 6.29 1.99
N GLY A 237 3.15 7.58 1.92
CA GLY A 237 2.97 8.53 3.02
C GLY A 237 1.50 8.72 3.42
N VAL A 238 0.60 8.84 2.44
CA VAL A 238 -0.87 8.88 2.68
C VAL A 238 -1.34 7.62 3.41
N SER A 239 -0.88 6.43 3.00
CA SER A 239 -1.22 5.19 3.69
C SER A 239 -0.68 5.14 5.12
N GLY A 240 0.49 5.73 5.37
CA GLY A 240 1.08 5.86 6.70
C GLY A 240 0.26 6.76 7.62
N SER A 241 -0.24 7.89 7.11
CA SER A 241 -1.17 8.75 7.84
C SER A 241 -2.41 7.95 8.29
N LEU A 242 -3.04 7.25 7.36
CA LEU A 242 -4.23 6.44 7.64
C LEU A 242 -3.94 5.30 8.62
N TYR A 243 -2.80 4.64 8.48
CA TYR A 243 -2.38 3.56 9.38
C TYR A 243 -2.17 4.06 10.82
N ALA A 244 -1.55 5.23 10.98
CA ALA A 244 -1.33 5.85 12.29
C ALA A 244 -2.64 6.18 13.01
N HIS A 245 -3.62 6.72 12.30
CA HIS A 245 -4.92 7.08 12.87
C HIS A 245 -5.81 5.85 13.09
N TRP A 246 -5.66 4.79 12.29
CA TRP A 246 -6.31 3.50 12.54
C TRP A 246 -5.76 2.80 13.78
N LEU A 247 -4.43 2.85 13.99
CA LEU A 247 -3.79 2.19 15.13
C LEU A 247 -3.86 3.05 16.42
N THR A 248 -4.11 4.35 16.28
CA THR A 248 -4.09 5.40 17.32
C THR A 248 -2.76 5.55 18.09
N THR A 249 -1.72 4.87 17.61
CA THR A 249 -0.36 4.94 18.10
C THR A 249 0.62 4.66 16.97
N ILE A 250 1.80 5.27 17.04
CA ILE A 250 2.93 4.95 16.17
C ILE A 250 4.19 4.88 17.00
N ASP A 251 5.07 3.92 16.69
CA ASP A 251 6.41 3.89 17.25
C ASP A 251 7.42 3.46 16.17
N PRO A 252 8.66 3.98 16.17
CA PRO A 252 9.62 3.66 15.13
C PRO A 252 10.28 2.28 15.32
N ARG A 253 9.90 1.52 16.35
CA ARG A 253 10.40 0.15 16.51
C ARG A 253 9.66 -0.78 15.55
N THR A 254 10.19 -1.98 15.43
CA THR A 254 9.75 -2.99 14.47
C THR A 254 8.31 -3.46 14.65
N THR A 255 7.64 -3.06 15.74
CA THR A 255 6.31 -3.55 16.12
C THR A 255 5.16 -2.89 15.35
N THR A 256 5.29 -1.62 14.93
CA THR A 256 4.20 -0.92 14.23
C THR A 256 4.58 -0.45 12.82
N LEU A 257 5.74 0.17 12.63
CA LEU A 257 6.16 0.74 11.33
C LEU A 257 7.63 0.42 10.99
N GLY A 258 8.04 -0.83 11.21
CA GLY A 258 9.38 -1.30 10.85
C GLY A 258 9.55 -1.67 9.36
N PRO A 259 10.79 -2.00 8.93
CA PRO A 259 11.07 -2.45 7.56
C PRO A 259 10.29 -3.70 7.14
N MET A 260 9.83 -4.50 8.10
CA MET A 260 8.95 -5.65 7.89
C MET A 260 7.68 -5.29 7.10
N LEU A 261 7.17 -4.07 7.25
CA LEU A 261 5.99 -3.62 6.53
C LEU A 261 6.22 -3.62 5.01
N THR A 262 7.41 -3.25 4.52
CA THR A 262 7.70 -3.33 3.08
C THR A 262 7.56 -4.77 2.59
N PHE A 263 8.05 -5.76 3.35
CA PHE A 263 7.94 -7.16 2.96
C PHE A 263 6.49 -7.65 2.94
N TYR A 264 5.65 -7.21 3.87
CA TYR A 264 4.21 -7.51 3.82
C TYR A 264 3.55 -6.94 2.57
N VAL A 265 3.87 -5.69 2.21
CA VAL A 265 3.34 -5.07 1.00
C VAL A 265 3.86 -5.76 -0.26
N LEU A 266 5.11 -6.24 -0.26
CA LEU A 266 5.63 -7.08 -1.35
C LEU A 266 4.86 -8.39 -1.49
N ILE A 267 4.58 -9.07 -0.38
CA ILE A 267 3.76 -10.28 -0.38
C ILE A 267 2.40 -9.99 -1.01
N MET A 268 1.73 -8.88 -0.62
CA MET A 268 0.44 -8.49 -1.20
C MET A 268 0.50 -8.33 -2.73
N ILE A 269 1.50 -7.60 -3.26
CA ILE A 269 1.58 -7.36 -4.71
C ILE A 269 2.02 -8.62 -5.48
N VAL A 270 2.85 -9.48 -4.88
CA VAL A 270 3.29 -10.73 -5.51
C VAL A 270 2.16 -11.76 -5.53
N LEU A 271 1.42 -11.91 -4.42
CA LEU A 271 0.21 -12.74 -4.37
C LEU A 271 -0.84 -12.24 -5.38
N GLY A 272 -1.04 -10.93 -5.46
CA GLY A 272 -1.99 -10.30 -6.36
C GLY A 272 -1.62 -10.40 -7.84
N GLY A 273 -0.34 -10.21 -8.17
CA GLY A 273 0.19 -10.17 -9.53
C GLY A 273 0.99 -8.89 -9.78
N LEU A 274 2.30 -9.03 -9.98
CA LEU A 274 3.22 -7.91 -10.22
C LEU A 274 2.85 -7.16 -11.51
N GLY A 275 2.58 -5.86 -11.37
CA GLY A 275 2.21 -4.98 -12.48
C GLY A 275 0.71 -4.91 -12.76
N SER A 276 -0.13 -5.54 -11.94
CA SER A 276 -1.60 -5.41 -11.98
C SER A 276 -2.12 -4.61 -10.78
N ILE A 277 -2.83 -3.51 -11.03
CA ILE A 277 -3.45 -2.66 -9.99
C ILE A 277 -4.57 -3.43 -9.31
N SER A 278 -5.45 -4.05 -10.10
CA SER A 278 -6.56 -4.87 -9.59
C SER A 278 -6.06 -6.11 -8.83
N GLY A 279 -5.00 -6.76 -9.33
CA GLY A 279 -4.31 -7.83 -8.62
C GLY A 279 -3.78 -7.38 -7.26
N SER A 280 -3.11 -6.22 -7.20
CA SER A 280 -2.59 -5.66 -5.94
C SER A 280 -3.68 -5.40 -4.90
N LEU A 281 -4.87 -4.95 -5.31
CA LEU A 281 -6.01 -4.76 -4.41
C LEU A 281 -6.55 -6.09 -3.86
N ILE A 282 -6.66 -7.12 -4.71
CA ILE A 282 -7.08 -8.46 -4.29
C ILE A 282 -6.06 -9.06 -3.34
N GLY A 283 -4.76 -8.94 -3.66
CA GLY A 283 -3.67 -9.41 -2.82
C GLY A 283 -3.64 -8.72 -1.45
N ALA A 284 -3.87 -7.40 -1.41
CA ALA A 284 -4.01 -6.65 -0.16
C ALA A 284 -5.20 -7.11 0.67
N ALA A 285 -6.37 -7.30 0.04
CA ALA A 285 -7.58 -7.78 0.72
C ALA A 285 -7.40 -9.20 1.28
N LEU A 286 -6.87 -10.11 0.46
CA LEU A 286 -6.57 -11.49 0.86
C LEU A 286 -5.58 -11.52 2.01
N PHE A 287 -4.49 -10.75 1.92
CA PHE A 287 -3.49 -10.67 2.98
C PHE A 287 -4.09 -10.11 4.26
N ALA A 288 -4.88 -9.03 4.21
CA ALA A 288 -5.49 -8.44 5.40
C ALA A 288 -6.41 -9.44 6.12
N ILE A 289 -7.27 -10.13 5.37
CA ILE A 289 -8.20 -11.13 5.92
C ILE A 289 -7.43 -12.31 6.49
N LEU A 290 -6.44 -12.83 5.74
CA LEU A 290 -5.62 -13.95 6.16
C LEU A 290 -4.81 -13.59 7.41
N PHE A 291 -4.17 -12.42 7.44
CA PHE A 291 -3.36 -11.97 8.55
C PHE A 291 -4.17 -11.81 9.84
N GLU A 292 -5.42 -11.33 9.73
CA GLU A 292 -6.32 -11.29 10.87
C GLU A 292 -6.81 -12.68 11.27
N TRP A 293 -7.14 -13.57 10.32
CA TRP A 293 -7.62 -14.91 10.63
C TRP A 293 -6.54 -15.77 11.32
N LEU A 294 -5.27 -15.59 10.97
CA LEU A 294 -4.16 -16.26 11.64
C LEU A 294 -3.81 -15.67 13.02
N ARG A 295 -4.50 -14.63 13.48
CA ARG A 295 -4.26 -14.03 14.80
C ARG A 295 -4.47 -15.05 15.93
N ASP A 296 -5.46 -15.92 15.79
CA ASP A 296 -5.80 -16.95 16.78
C ASP A 296 -4.62 -17.93 17.02
N LEU A 297 -3.70 -18.08 16.06
CA LEU A 297 -2.51 -18.92 16.21
C LEU A 297 -1.44 -18.34 17.13
N GLU A 298 -1.52 -17.04 17.44
CA GLU A 298 -0.64 -16.40 18.43
C GLU A 298 -1.19 -16.54 19.86
N GLU A 299 -2.45 -16.95 20.01
CA GLU A 299 -3.07 -17.23 21.30
C GLU A 299 -2.87 -18.69 21.71
N PRO A 300 -2.83 -19.02 23.02
CA PRO A 300 -2.72 -20.40 23.46
C PRO A 300 -3.94 -21.21 23.00
N PHE A 301 -3.72 -22.28 22.25
CA PHE A 301 -4.77 -23.18 21.82
C PHE A 301 -4.44 -24.64 22.16
N THR A 302 -5.48 -25.41 22.42
CA THR A 302 -5.36 -26.83 22.71
C THR A 302 -5.76 -27.61 21.48
N PHE A 303 -4.79 -28.28 20.83
CA PHE A 303 -5.04 -29.08 19.64
C PHE A 303 -4.74 -30.55 19.94
N PHE A 304 -5.74 -31.41 19.76
CA PHE A 304 -5.63 -32.87 20.00
C PHE A 304 -4.99 -33.24 21.35
N GLY A 305 -5.37 -32.54 22.43
CA GLY A 305 -4.86 -32.81 23.79
C GLY A 305 -3.46 -32.25 24.08
N ILE A 306 -2.80 -31.63 23.09
CA ILE A 306 -1.52 -30.94 23.27
C ILE A 306 -1.82 -29.46 23.51
N HIS A 307 -1.35 -28.93 24.64
CA HIS A 307 -1.42 -27.50 24.94
C HIS A 307 -0.26 -26.80 24.27
N VAL A 308 -0.54 -26.07 23.18
CA VAL A 308 0.47 -25.28 22.50
C VAL A 308 0.46 -23.88 23.14
N PRO A 309 1.56 -23.44 23.77
CA PRO A 309 1.64 -22.06 24.26
C PRO A 309 1.60 -21.12 23.06
N GLY A 310 0.78 -20.06 23.14
CA GLY A 310 0.69 -19.05 22.09
C GLY A 310 2.03 -18.34 21.90
N ILE A 311 2.69 -18.59 20.78
CA ILE A 311 3.98 -17.98 20.44
C ILE A 311 3.70 -16.75 19.57
N LYS A 312 4.06 -15.56 20.07
CA LYS A 312 3.97 -14.31 19.30
C LYS A 312 4.84 -14.42 18.04
N GLY A 313 4.28 -14.07 16.88
CA GLY A 313 4.97 -14.16 15.60
C GLY A 313 4.68 -15.42 14.79
N MET A 314 3.94 -16.41 15.34
CA MET A 314 3.58 -17.63 14.61
C MET A 314 2.83 -17.34 13.30
N ARG A 315 1.93 -16.35 13.28
CA ARG A 315 1.23 -15.94 12.07
C ARG A 315 2.19 -15.53 10.95
N ILE A 316 3.31 -14.88 11.26
CA ILE A 316 4.28 -14.41 10.28
C ILE A 316 5.00 -15.60 9.63
N LEU A 317 5.34 -16.62 10.42
CA LEU A 317 5.97 -17.84 9.91
C LEU A 317 5.03 -18.58 8.96
N VAL A 318 3.76 -18.76 9.35
CA VAL A 318 2.78 -19.45 8.51
C VAL A 318 2.50 -18.65 7.24
N ILE A 319 2.35 -17.33 7.33
CA ILE A 319 2.17 -16.47 6.14
C ILE A 319 3.38 -16.53 5.21
N SER A 320 4.60 -16.55 5.75
CA SER A 320 5.82 -16.68 4.95
C SER A 320 5.90 -18.05 4.26
N ALA A 321 5.48 -19.12 4.92
CA ALA A 321 5.40 -20.46 4.32
C ALA A 321 4.36 -20.51 3.20
N ILE A 322 3.15 -19.97 3.43
CA ILE A 322 2.10 -19.84 2.40
C ILE A 322 2.65 -19.03 1.22
N PHE A 323 3.33 -17.93 1.49
CA PHE A 323 3.91 -17.09 0.45
C PHE A 323 4.95 -17.83 -0.39
N ILE A 324 5.88 -18.56 0.23
CA ILE A 324 6.87 -19.39 -0.48
C ILE A 324 6.17 -20.42 -1.37
N LEU A 325 5.15 -21.11 -0.85
CA LEU A 325 4.38 -22.08 -1.64
C LEU A 325 3.71 -21.41 -2.84
N VAL A 326 3.07 -20.25 -2.64
CA VAL A 326 2.46 -19.49 -3.73
C VAL A 326 3.50 -19.04 -4.75
N MET A 327 4.70 -18.63 -4.34
CA MET A 327 5.76 -18.27 -5.28
C MET A 327 6.26 -19.47 -6.10
N ILE A 328 6.33 -20.66 -5.50
CA ILE A 328 6.77 -21.88 -6.19
C ILE A 328 5.71 -22.34 -7.21
N PHE A 329 4.43 -22.39 -6.79
CA PHE A 329 3.35 -22.98 -7.59
C PHE A 329 2.57 -21.97 -8.44
N TRP A 330 2.56 -20.69 -8.07
CA TRP A 330 1.79 -19.60 -8.70
C TRP A 330 2.66 -18.38 -8.98
N GLN A 331 3.68 -18.57 -9.81
CA GLN A 331 4.67 -17.55 -10.20
C GLN A 331 4.10 -16.27 -10.82
N ARG A 332 2.87 -16.30 -11.36
CA ARG A 332 2.22 -15.12 -11.95
C ARG A 332 1.38 -14.32 -10.92
N GLY A 333 1.08 -14.87 -9.75
CA GLY A 333 0.05 -14.33 -8.86
C GLY A 333 -1.37 -14.48 -9.42
N ILE A 334 -2.38 -14.01 -8.68
CA ILE A 334 -3.80 -14.23 -8.98
C ILE A 334 -4.21 -13.63 -10.33
N MET A 335 -3.81 -12.40 -10.61
CA MET A 335 -4.16 -11.68 -11.85
C MET A 335 -3.06 -11.68 -12.90
N GLY A 336 -1.84 -12.13 -12.59
CA GLY A 336 -0.74 -11.99 -13.52
C GLY A 336 -0.43 -10.52 -13.81
N ARG A 337 -0.39 -10.21 -15.11
CA ARG A 337 -0.26 -8.85 -15.65
C ARG A 337 -1.58 -8.31 -16.19
N GLU A 338 -2.67 -9.05 -16.05
CA GLU A 338 -3.98 -8.64 -16.56
C GLU A 338 -4.70 -7.75 -15.56
N GLU A 339 -5.45 -6.79 -16.08
CA GLU A 339 -6.34 -5.95 -15.27
C GLU A 339 -7.77 -6.49 -15.34
N LEU A 340 -8.48 -6.38 -14.22
CA LEU A 340 -9.90 -6.69 -14.14
C LEU A 340 -10.69 -5.61 -14.90
N THR A 341 -10.98 -5.87 -16.17
CA THR A 341 -11.81 -4.99 -17.00
C THR A 341 -13.20 -5.57 -17.21
N TRP A 342 -14.20 -4.71 -17.41
CA TRP A 342 -15.56 -5.13 -17.77
C TRP A 342 -15.60 -6.02 -19.00
N ASN A 343 -14.70 -5.78 -19.96
CA ASN A 343 -14.55 -6.65 -21.13
C ASN A 343 -14.10 -8.07 -20.75
N ASN A 344 -13.13 -8.19 -19.83
CA ASN A 344 -12.63 -9.49 -19.38
C ASN A 344 -13.70 -10.25 -18.58
N ILE A 345 -14.44 -9.55 -17.71
CA ILE A 345 -15.56 -10.10 -16.94
C ILE A 345 -16.67 -10.57 -17.90
N TYR A 346 -17.08 -9.72 -18.85
CA TYR A 346 -18.10 -10.07 -19.84
C TYR A 346 -17.68 -11.28 -20.67
N ARG A 347 -16.42 -11.33 -21.13
CA ARG A 347 -15.89 -12.51 -21.83
C ARG A 347 -15.95 -13.75 -20.95
N TRP A 348 -15.50 -13.68 -19.70
CA TRP A 348 -15.52 -14.83 -18.81
C TRP A 348 -16.94 -15.38 -18.56
N LEU A 349 -17.92 -14.49 -18.32
CA LEU A 349 -19.32 -14.86 -18.11
C LEU A 349 -20.00 -15.39 -19.38
N PHE A 350 -19.73 -14.81 -20.55
CA PHE A 350 -20.46 -15.11 -21.78
C PHE A 350 -19.70 -15.99 -22.80
N ALA A 351 -18.41 -16.26 -22.61
CA ALA A 351 -17.64 -17.17 -23.47
C ALA A 351 -18.10 -18.62 -23.35
N ARG A 352 -18.65 -19.03 -22.19
CA ARG A 352 -19.22 -20.38 -22.00
C ARG A 352 -20.52 -20.62 -22.77
N ARG A 353 -21.21 -19.58 -23.25
CA ARG A 353 -22.49 -19.74 -23.99
C ARG A 353 -22.32 -20.09 -25.49
N LYS A 354 -21.11 -20.09 -26.04
CA LYS A 354 -20.87 -20.38 -27.48
C LYS A 354 -20.10 -21.68 -27.77
N GLY A 355 -19.88 -22.53 -26.76
CA GLY A 355 -19.27 -23.85 -26.93
C GLY A 355 -20.25 -24.98 -27.26
N GLY A 356 -21.55 -24.68 -27.47
CA GLY A 356 -22.63 -25.67 -27.60
C GLY A 356 -23.07 -26.04 -29.02
N GLU A 357 -22.44 -25.52 -30.07
CA GLU A 357 -22.76 -25.89 -31.46
C GLU A 357 -21.52 -26.47 -32.13
N LYS A 358 -21.29 -27.76 -31.87
CA LYS A 358 -20.61 -28.73 -32.73
C LYS A 358 -20.81 -30.11 -32.10
N LYS A 359 -21.96 -30.72 -32.40
CA LYS A 359 -22.10 -32.17 -32.48
C LYS A 359 -22.24 -32.53 -33.94
#